data_AF-A0A177N6F6-F1
#
_entry.id   AF-A0A177N6F6-F1
#
_cell.length_a   1.000
_cell.length_b   1.000
_cell.length_c   1.000
_cell.angle_alpha   90.00
_cell.angle_beta   90.00
_cell.angle_gamma   90.00
#
_symmetry.space_group_name_H-M   'P 1'
#
loop_
_entity.id
_entity.type
_entity.pdbx_description
1 polymer ?
#
loop_
_entity_poly.entity_id
_entity_poly.type
_entity_poly.pdbx_seq_one_letter_code
_entity_poly.pdbx_strand_id
1 'polypeptide(L)'
;MGDYVYREAFRPVASISAPSVTLDQLAKREQFTVDFLSVDTQGGEERVFLGAEEQLSNHTIGVLCEVEFHELYKDQPLFGDIHARMRAMGFHFIRFFGREAQVNFFRAGIGFRGEGMQMAADALFLKDPESLEKTARNPKSSLIKLAFIALSFGYLEYALDCLRRVVDSSGSFGIDPENSPVYVGFLEKLWKIYQSTPYIPQPSFAELYNVEEAQRRFHPSNPHAWTTFDRDRVIKNYLAKLDVAAFELYISNMLKPDDTEIEALFRVYGIVSVLNTVKEKRIKHATMVVESLKLGSKVDGEFQLRINEELKRLKIV
;
A
#
# COMPACT_ATOMS: atom_id res chain seq x y z
N MET A 1 -0.37 36.03 -7.22
CA MET A 1 0.69 35.55 -6.32
C MET A 1 2.00 35.58 -7.10
N GLY A 2 3.09 36.06 -6.50
CA GLY A 2 4.42 36.13 -7.16
C GLY A 2 5.17 34.80 -7.07
N ASP A 3 6.37 34.74 -7.65
CA ASP A 3 7.22 33.56 -7.50
C ASP A 3 7.70 33.39 -6.06
N TYR A 4 7.66 32.16 -5.58
CA TYR A 4 8.19 31.81 -4.26
C TYR A 4 9.67 31.43 -4.39
N VAL A 5 10.54 32.44 -4.32
CA VAL A 5 11.99 32.23 -4.41
C VAL A 5 12.50 31.77 -3.04
N TYR A 6 12.87 30.50 -2.93
CA TYR A 6 13.22 29.86 -1.65
C TYR A 6 14.32 30.60 -0.87
N ARG A 7 15.41 31.01 -1.54
CA ARG A 7 16.49 31.78 -0.89
C ARG A 7 16.03 33.13 -0.32
N GLU A 8 14.94 33.70 -0.84
CA GLU A 8 14.37 34.97 -0.36
C GLU A 8 13.39 34.69 0.78
N ALA A 9 12.54 33.67 0.62
CA ALA A 9 11.51 33.29 1.58
C ALA A 9 12.07 32.64 2.86
N PHE A 10 13.14 31.85 2.75
CA PHE A 10 13.76 31.11 3.86
C PHE A 10 15.08 31.74 4.34
N ARG A 11 15.32 33.02 4.02
CA ARG A 11 16.52 33.72 4.50
C ARG A 11 16.48 33.80 6.04
N PRO A 12 17.53 33.32 6.75
CA PRO A 12 17.59 33.47 8.20
C PRO A 12 17.57 34.94 8.61
N VAL A 13 16.65 35.32 9.50
CA VAL A 13 16.53 36.70 10.02
C VAL A 13 16.90 36.82 11.49
N ALA A 14 16.84 35.72 12.24
CA ALA A 14 17.20 35.64 13.65
C ALA A 14 17.54 34.19 14.02
N SER A 15 18.23 34.02 15.13
CA SER A 15 18.47 32.70 15.76
C SER A 15 18.01 32.77 17.21
N ILE A 16 17.23 31.77 17.62
CA ILE A 16 16.69 31.67 18.98
C ILE A 16 17.17 30.33 19.55
N SER A 17 17.68 30.36 20.78
CA SER A 17 17.98 29.13 21.51
C SER A 17 16.70 28.55 22.09
N ALA A 18 16.39 27.31 21.76
CA ALA A 18 15.28 26.56 22.34
C ALA A 18 15.81 25.32 23.08
N PRO A 19 15.32 25.02 24.29
CA PRO A 19 15.65 23.76 24.94
C PRO A 19 15.11 22.59 24.11
N SER A 20 15.89 21.53 23.97
CA SER A 20 15.50 20.31 23.27
C SER A 20 15.76 19.09 24.14
N VAL A 21 15.02 18.02 23.86
CA VAL A 21 15.16 16.70 24.48
C VAL A 21 15.08 15.65 23.38
N THR A 22 15.77 14.54 23.55
CA THR A 22 15.66 13.40 22.63
C THR A 22 14.33 12.69 22.83
N LEU A 23 13.81 12.03 21.78
CA LEU A 23 12.58 11.26 21.88
C LEU A 23 12.72 10.12 22.89
N ASP A 24 13.87 9.46 22.93
CA ASP A 24 14.15 8.38 23.90
C ASP A 24 14.11 8.88 25.35
N GLN A 25 14.72 10.05 25.64
CA GLN A 25 14.64 10.66 26.97
C GLN A 25 13.22 11.05 27.35
N LEU A 26 12.46 11.61 26.40
CA LEU A 26 11.07 12.00 26.62
C LEU A 26 10.19 10.77 26.89
N ALA A 27 10.31 9.73 26.06
CA ALA A 27 9.59 8.46 26.19
C ALA A 27 9.88 7.79 27.54
N LYS A 28 11.15 7.79 27.97
CA LYS A 28 11.55 7.27 29.28
C LYS A 28 10.97 8.07 30.44
N ARG A 29 10.99 9.41 30.36
CA ARG A 29 10.49 10.28 31.42
C ARG A 29 8.98 10.20 31.59
N GLU A 30 8.26 10.20 30.47
CA GLU A 30 6.78 10.21 30.44
C GLU A 30 6.18 8.80 30.34
N GLN A 31 7.03 7.76 30.32
CA GLN A 31 6.65 6.34 30.30
C GLN A 31 5.72 5.95 29.14
N PHE A 32 6.05 6.37 27.92
CA PHE A 32 5.33 5.94 26.71
C PHE A 32 6.24 5.24 25.71
N THR A 33 5.61 4.60 24.72
CA THR A 33 6.27 4.01 23.55
C THR A 33 5.65 4.54 22.27
N VAL A 34 6.43 4.64 21.21
CA VAL A 34 5.98 5.17 19.91
C VAL A 34 5.73 4.04 18.93
N ASP A 35 4.47 3.79 18.59
CA ASP A 35 4.08 2.78 17.58
C ASP A 35 4.26 3.32 16.15
N PHE A 36 3.96 4.60 15.94
CA PHE A 36 4.08 5.29 14.67
C PHE A 36 4.65 6.70 14.88
N LEU A 37 5.66 7.07 14.11
CA LEU A 37 6.33 8.38 14.22
C LEU A 37 6.11 9.20 12.95
N SER A 38 5.53 10.39 13.08
CA SER A 38 5.48 11.37 12.00
C SER A 38 6.50 12.47 12.27
N VAL A 39 7.34 12.81 11.29
CA VAL A 39 8.40 13.83 11.43
C VAL A 39 8.36 14.81 10.27
N ASP A 40 8.15 16.08 10.59
CA ASP A 40 8.27 17.20 9.65
C ASP A 40 8.98 18.31 10.43
N THR A 41 10.29 18.36 10.27
CA THR A 41 11.18 19.28 11.01
C THR A 41 12.02 20.14 10.09
N GLN A 42 11.68 20.17 8.79
CA GLN A 42 12.31 21.02 7.78
C GLN A 42 13.84 20.82 7.77
N GLY A 43 14.30 19.59 7.56
CA GLY A 43 15.72 19.22 7.53
C GLY A 43 16.34 18.81 8.88
N GLY A 44 15.51 18.64 9.91
CA GLY A 44 15.92 18.16 11.23
C GLY A 44 15.75 16.65 11.44
N GLU A 45 15.27 15.91 10.43
CA GLU A 45 14.74 14.56 10.55
C GLU A 45 15.80 13.60 11.09
N GLU A 46 17.04 13.70 10.58
CA GLU A 46 18.14 12.86 11.06
C GLU A 46 18.44 13.07 12.54
N ARG A 47 18.35 14.30 13.05
CA ARG A 47 18.57 14.57 14.49
C ARG A 47 17.46 13.95 15.34
N VAL A 48 16.23 13.96 14.85
CA VAL A 48 15.11 13.27 15.51
C VAL A 48 15.38 11.77 15.54
N PHE A 49 15.81 11.17 14.43
CA PHE A 49 16.10 9.74 14.37
C PHE A 49 17.27 9.31 15.26
N LEU A 50 18.34 10.12 15.32
CA LEU A 50 19.45 9.92 16.25
C LEU A 50 19.02 10.00 17.72
N GLY A 51 18.04 10.85 18.03
CA GLY A 51 17.46 10.96 19.37
C GLY A 51 16.36 9.94 19.66
N ALA A 52 16.09 9.00 18.76
CA ALA A 52 14.98 8.06 18.83
C ALA A 52 15.41 6.60 18.58
N GLU A 53 16.71 6.28 18.64
CA GLU A 53 17.23 4.97 18.26
C GLU A 53 16.60 3.84 19.09
N GLU A 54 16.35 4.04 20.38
CA GLU A 54 15.71 3.03 21.24
C GLU A 54 14.25 2.81 20.80
N GLN A 55 13.48 3.89 20.62
CA GLN A 55 12.09 3.81 20.15
C GLN A 55 11.99 3.16 18.76
N LEU A 56 12.79 3.62 17.80
CA LEU A 56 12.77 3.15 16.41
C LEU A 56 13.18 1.67 16.28
N SER A 57 14.10 1.22 17.13
CA SER A 57 14.58 -0.17 17.09
C SER A 57 13.60 -1.14 17.77
N ASN A 58 12.98 -0.74 18.89
CA ASN A 58 12.26 -1.66 19.76
C ASN A 58 10.72 -1.54 19.71
N HIS A 59 10.19 -0.39 19.32
CA HIS A 59 8.78 -0.05 19.51
C HIS A 59 8.10 0.44 18.23
N THR A 60 8.76 1.29 17.45
CA THR A 60 8.16 1.92 16.28
C THR A 60 8.04 0.96 15.11
N ILE A 61 6.84 0.93 14.53
CA ILE A 61 6.42 0.02 13.47
C ILE A 61 6.30 0.73 12.13
N GLY A 62 6.01 2.04 12.16
CA GLY A 62 5.98 2.87 10.97
C GLY A 62 6.50 4.29 11.21
N VAL A 63 7.07 4.88 10.18
CA VAL A 63 7.53 6.26 10.16
C VAL A 63 7.05 6.94 8.89
N LEU A 64 6.49 8.15 9.03
CA LEU A 64 6.25 9.06 7.91
C LEU A 64 7.14 10.28 8.14
N CYS A 65 8.01 10.61 7.20
CA CYS A 65 8.83 11.82 7.35
C CYS A 65 8.96 12.60 6.05
N GLU A 66 9.09 13.93 6.17
CA GLU A 66 9.53 14.77 5.06
C GLU A 66 10.93 14.33 4.62
N VAL A 67 11.17 14.30 3.31
CA VAL A 67 12.47 14.00 2.71
C VAL A 67 12.72 14.91 1.53
N GLU A 68 13.95 15.36 1.40
CA GLU A 68 14.38 16.26 0.34
C GLU A 68 15.23 15.56 -0.71
N PHE A 69 15.12 16.05 -1.94
CA PHE A 69 15.92 15.60 -3.09
C PHE A 69 17.01 16.60 -3.45
N HIS A 70 16.94 17.80 -2.89
CA HIS A 70 17.93 18.85 -2.99
C HIS A 70 18.05 19.57 -1.64
N GLU A 71 19.23 20.07 -1.29
CA GLU A 71 19.43 20.76 -0.02
C GLU A 71 18.61 22.07 0.03
N LEU A 72 17.76 22.19 1.06
CA LEU A 72 17.16 23.47 1.48
C LEU A 72 18.05 24.17 2.51
N TYR A 73 18.58 23.37 3.44
CA TYR A 73 19.46 23.80 4.50
C TYR A 73 20.87 23.22 4.28
N LYS A 74 21.87 23.96 4.75
CA LYS A 74 23.27 23.55 4.63
C LYS A 74 23.49 22.23 5.36
N ASP A 75 24.14 21.29 4.67
CA ASP A 75 24.51 19.96 5.19
C ASP A 75 23.28 19.12 5.64
N GLN A 76 22.11 19.39 5.05
CA GLN A 76 20.87 18.65 5.30
C GLN A 76 20.93 17.25 4.69
N PRO A 77 20.50 16.19 5.40
CA PRO A 77 20.38 14.86 4.82
C PRO A 77 19.34 14.84 3.70
N LEU A 78 19.64 14.14 2.60
CA LEU A 78 18.68 13.93 1.53
C LEU A 78 17.97 12.58 1.69
N PHE A 79 16.97 12.32 0.85
CA PHE A 79 16.24 11.04 0.85
C PHE A 79 17.16 9.82 0.87
N GLY A 80 18.29 9.86 0.13
CA GLY A 80 19.25 8.76 0.10
C GLY A 80 19.83 8.43 1.48
N ASP A 81 20.16 9.47 2.26
CA ASP A 81 20.72 9.34 3.60
C ASP A 81 19.66 8.87 4.59
N ILE A 82 18.48 9.48 4.56
CA ILE A 82 17.34 9.08 5.39
C ILE A 82 16.94 7.63 5.12
N HIS A 83 16.80 7.24 3.85
CA HIS A 83 16.48 5.86 3.48
C HIS A 83 17.55 4.88 3.95
N ALA A 84 18.83 5.21 3.80
CA ALA A 84 19.92 4.35 4.27
C ALA A 84 19.84 4.10 5.78
N ARG A 85 19.57 5.16 6.56
CA ARG A 85 19.40 5.09 8.02
C ARG A 85 18.16 4.28 8.42
N MET A 86 17.01 4.55 7.81
CA MET A 86 15.76 3.83 8.07
C MET A 86 15.92 2.33 7.77
N ARG A 87 16.60 1.98 6.66
CA ARG A 87 16.91 0.60 6.32
C ARG A 87 17.84 -0.07 7.33
N ALA A 88 18.86 0.64 7.83
CA ALA A 88 19.73 0.11 8.88
C ALA A 88 18.97 -0.20 10.18
N MET A 89 17.88 0.51 10.44
CA MET A 89 16.95 0.25 11.56
C MET A 89 15.87 -0.79 11.21
N GLY A 90 15.93 -1.47 10.06
CA GLY A 90 14.99 -2.53 9.68
C GLY A 90 13.65 -2.02 9.13
N PHE A 91 13.56 -0.76 8.72
CA PHE A 91 12.40 -0.25 8.00
C PHE A 91 12.56 -0.37 6.49
N HIS A 92 11.44 -0.58 5.81
CA HIS A 92 11.34 -0.66 4.37
C HIS A 92 10.63 0.58 3.84
N PHE A 93 11.21 1.22 2.82
CA PHE A 93 10.51 2.27 2.08
C PHE A 93 9.29 1.68 1.39
N ILE A 94 8.13 2.34 1.54
CA ILE A 94 6.87 1.88 0.96
C ILE A 94 6.46 2.76 -0.24
N ARG A 95 6.37 4.07 -0.03
CA ARG A 95 6.06 5.05 -1.09
C ARG A 95 6.32 6.47 -0.62
N PHE A 96 6.25 7.39 -1.57
CA PHE A 96 6.06 8.81 -1.31
C PHE A 96 4.57 9.20 -1.21
N PHE A 97 4.28 10.21 -0.40
CA PHE A 97 3.01 10.92 -0.25
C PHE A 97 3.21 12.41 -0.55
N GLY A 98 2.10 13.13 -0.73
CA GLY A 98 2.08 14.57 -1.00
C GLY A 98 2.15 14.92 -2.50
N ARG A 99 1.80 16.18 -2.80
CA ARG A 99 2.09 16.77 -4.11
C ARG A 99 3.51 17.30 -4.10
N GLU A 100 4.18 17.05 -5.20
CA GLU A 100 5.52 17.47 -5.54
C GLU A 100 5.70 18.98 -5.31
N ALA A 101 6.43 19.36 -4.25
CA ALA A 101 7.00 20.70 -4.21
C ALA A 101 8.01 20.76 -5.36
N GLN A 102 7.61 21.33 -6.49
CA GLN A 102 8.49 21.43 -7.65
C GLN A 102 9.25 22.75 -7.64
N VAL A 103 10.56 22.70 -7.86
CA VAL A 103 11.43 23.87 -7.92
C VAL A 103 12.13 23.99 -9.27
N ASN A 104 12.48 25.22 -9.63
CA ASN A 104 13.35 25.50 -10.76
C ASN A 104 14.55 26.29 -10.27
N PHE A 105 15.75 25.85 -10.63
CA PHE A 105 17.00 26.54 -10.27
C PHE A 105 17.25 27.81 -11.09
N PHE A 106 16.51 27.98 -12.20
CA PHE A 106 16.53 29.17 -13.02
C PHE A 106 15.13 29.80 -13.10
N ARG A 107 15.04 31.08 -12.73
CA ARG A 107 13.79 31.84 -12.81
C ARG A 107 13.58 32.39 -14.22
N ALA A 108 13.01 31.56 -15.09
CA ALA A 108 12.68 31.95 -16.45
C ALA A 108 11.56 33.02 -16.51
N GLY A 109 11.62 33.86 -17.53
CA GLY A 109 10.57 34.84 -17.84
C GLY A 109 9.22 34.18 -18.14
N ILE A 110 8.15 34.96 -18.05
CA ILE A 110 6.81 34.52 -18.44
C ILE A 110 6.86 34.03 -19.90
N GLY A 111 6.33 32.83 -20.17
CA GLY A 111 6.37 32.18 -21.49
C GLY A 111 7.49 31.15 -21.69
N PHE A 112 8.45 31.05 -20.76
CA PHE A 112 9.59 30.10 -20.85
C PHE A 112 9.64 29.11 -19.67
N ARG A 113 8.52 28.92 -18.97
CA ARG A 113 8.45 28.02 -17.80
C ARG A 113 8.03 26.63 -18.23
N GLY A 114 8.77 25.62 -17.76
CA GLY A 114 8.45 24.20 -17.93
C GLY A 114 8.16 23.53 -16.60
N GLU A 115 8.18 22.19 -16.61
CA GLU A 115 8.10 21.35 -15.41
C GLU A 115 9.21 21.69 -14.43
N GLY A 116 8.91 21.64 -13.13
CA GLY A 116 9.93 21.79 -12.09
C GLY A 116 10.48 20.44 -11.63
N MET A 117 11.59 20.50 -10.89
CA MET A 117 12.25 19.34 -10.29
C MET A 117 11.67 19.08 -8.91
N GLN A 118 11.48 17.82 -8.54
CA GLN A 118 11.03 17.43 -7.21
C GLN A 118 11.96 17.99 -6.13
N MET A 119 11.42 18.74 -5.18
CA MET A 119 12.17 19.29 -4.05
C MET A 119 12.07 18.40 -2.81
N ALA A 120 10.85 18.04 -2.44
CA ALA A 120 10.55 17.30 -1.23
C ALA A 120 9.33 16.40 -1.40
N ALA A 121 9.22 15.38 -0.56
CA ALA A 121 8.05 14.52 -0.46
C ALA A 121 7.93 13.96 0.97
N ASP A 122 6.77 13.40 1.30
CA ASP A 122 6.64 12.60 2.53
C ASP A 122 6.95 11.14 2.23
N ALA A 123 7.94 10.54 2.89
CA ALA A 123 8.29 9.13 2.71
C ALA A 123 7.71 8.28 3.85
N LEU A 124 6.94 7.24 3.48
CA LEU A 124 6.46 6.23 4.43
C LEU A 124 7.41 5.05 4.47
N PHE A 125 7.80 4.68 5.68
CA PHE A 125 8.60 3.52 6.01
C PHE A 125 7.86 2.62 6.99
N LEU A 126 7.81 1.31 6.73
CA LEU A 126 7.19 0.33 7.63
C LEU A 126 8.17 -0.81 7.96
N LYS A 127 8.04 -1.41 9.14
CA LYS A 127 8.75 -2.65 9.49
C LYS A 127 8.21 -3.82 8.67
N ASP A 128 9.07 -4.78 8.37
CA ASP A 128 8.69 -6.02 7.71
C ASP A 128 8.05 -7.04 8.68
N PRO A 129 6.93 -7.69 8.30
CA PRO A 129 6.24 -8.68 9.13
C PRO A 129 7.14 -9.84 9.55
N GLU A 130 7.97 -10.36 8.64
CA GLU A 130 8.88 -11.47 8.94
C GLU A 130 9.97 -11.05 9.93
N SER A 131 10.48 -9.83 9.82
CA SER A 131 11.40 -9.27 10.82
C SER A 131 10.71 -9.14 12.19
N LEU A 132 9.48 -8.61 12.24
CA LEU A 132 8.75 -8.46 13.51
C LEU A 132 8.49 -9.79 14.21
N GLU A 133 8.18 -10.86 13.45
CA GLU A 133 8.04 -12.20 14.00
C GLU A 133 9.30 -12.69 14.73
N LYS A 134 10.47 -12.34 14.19
CA LYS A 134 11.77 -12.79 14.70
C LYS A 134 12.32 -11.92 15.83
N THR A 135 12.11 -10.61 15.76
CA THR A 135 12.87 -9.64 16.58
C THR A 135 12.02 -8.83 17.54
N ALA A 136 10.70 -8.75 17.35
CA ALA A 136 9.86 -7.92 18.21
C ALA A 136 9.73 -8.54 19.61
N ARG A 137 9.68 -7.68 20.65
CA ARG A 137 9.42 -8.12 22.04
C ARG A 137 8.05 -8.76 22.20
N ASN A 138 7.06 -8.29 21.43
CA ASN A 138 5.72 -8.85 21.37
C ASN A 138 5.26 -8.95 19.90
N PRO A 139 5.66 -10.02 19.18
CA PRO A 139 5.40 -10.16 17.76
C PRO A 139 3.92 -10.04 17.39
N LYS A 140 3.04 -10.68 18.17
CA LYS A 140 1.59 -10.62 17.96
C LYS A 140 1.06 -9.18 17.99
N SER A 141 1.41 -8.42 19.03
CA SER A 141 0.96 -7.03 19.14
C SER A 141 1.55 -6.16 18.03
N SER A 142 2.83 -6.35 17.70
CA SER A 142 3.50 -5.60 16.64
C SER A 142 2.89 -5.87 15.26
N LEU A 143 2.55 -7.13 14.93
CA LEU A 143 1.87 -7.49 13.68
C LEU A 143 0.45 -6.91 13.60
N ILE A 144 -0.31 -6.95 14.70
CA ILE A 144 -1.66 -6.34 14.76
C ILE A 144 -1.59 -4.82 14.52
N LYS A 145 -0.62 -4.15 15.15
CA LYS A 145 -0.37 -2.71 14.94
C LYS A 145 0.07 -2.43 13.51
N LEU A 146 1.00 -3.23 12.97
CA LEU A 146 1.45 -3.09 11.58
C LEU A 146 0.30 -3.27 10.60
N ALA A 147 -0.59 -4.26 10.83
CA ALA A 147 -1.77 -4.48 10.02
C ALA A 147 -2.67 -3.23 9.98
N PHE A 148 -2.93 -2.64 11.14
CA PHE A 148 -3.76 -1.44 11.22
C PHE A 148 -3.09 -0.22 10.55
N ILE A 149 -1.80 0.01 10.81
CA ILE A 149 -1.04 1.10 10.20
C ILE A 149 -1.03 0.94 8.67
N ALA A 150 -0.64 -0.22 8.16
CA ALA A 150 -0.58 -0.50 6.73
C ALA A 150 -1.95 -0.32 6.05
N LEU A 151 -3.01 -0.83 6.68
CA LEU A 151 -4.38 -0.67 6.18
C LEU A 151 -4.81 0.79 6.16
N SER A 152 -4.43 1.60 7.16
CA SER A 152 -4.74 3.03 7.23
C SER A 152 -4.13 3.82 6.07
N PHE A 153 -3.02 3.32 5.50
CA PHE A 153 -2.41 3.85 4.28
C PHE A 153 -2.86 3.14 2.98
N GLY A 154 -3.82 2.22 3.06
CA GLY A 154 -4.41 1.51 1.91
C GLY A 154 -3.71 0.23 1.48
N TYR A 155 -2.77 -0.30 2.27
CA TYR A 155 -2.06 -1.55 1.99
C TYR A 155 -2.79 -2.77 2.56
N LEU A 156 -3.92 -3.11 1.94
CA LEU A 156 -4.78 -4.21 2.38
C LEU A 156 -4.05 -5.56 2.37
N GLU A 157 -3.33 -5.89 1.30
CA GLU A 157 -2.62 -7.17 1.19
C GLU A 157 -1.53 -7.32 2.27
N TYR A 158 -0.83 -6.23 2.59
CA TYR A 158 0.18 -6.19 3.64
C TYR A 158 -0.44 -6.37 5.02
N ALA A 159 -1.60 -5.76 5.25
CA ALA A 159 -2.37 -5.96 6.47
C ALA A 159 -2.84 -7.42 6.60
N LEU A 160 -3.37 -8.01 5.53
CA LEU A 160 -3.79 -9.42 5.53
C LEU A 160 -2.63 -10.37 5.78
N ASP A 161 -1.42 -10.11 5.26
CA ASP A 161 -0.24 -10.92 5.58
C ASP A 161 0.10 -10.88 7.08
N CYS A 162 0.05 -9.69 7.70
CA CYS A 162 0.24 -9.54 9.14
C CYS A 162 -0.81 -10.33 9.94
N LEU A 163 -2.09 -10.24 9.55
CA LEU A 163 -3.17 -10.95 10.24
C LEU A 163 -3.03 -12.47 10.10
N ARG A 164 -2.68 -12.96 8.90
CA ARG A 164 -2.39 -14.37 8.64
C ARG A 164 -1.30 -14.87 9.59
N ARG A 165 -0.17 -14.17 9.68
CA ARG A 165 0.95 -14.51 10.58
C ARG A 165 0.55 -14.56 12.06
N VAL A 166 -0.32 -13.66 12.50
CA VAL A 166 -0.86 -13.68 13.87
C VAL A 166 -1.70 -14.94 14.11
N VAL A 167 -2.56 -15.31 13.16
CA VAL A 167 -3.39 -16.52 13.29
C VAL A 167 -2.54 -17.79 13.20
N ASP A 168 -1.59 -17.86 12.27
CA ASP A 168 -0.69 -18.99 12.08
C ASP A 168 0.14 -19.27 13.35
N SER A 169 0.57 -18.21 14.07
CA SER A 169 1.39 -18.32 15.27
C SER A 169 0.60 -18.48 16.58
N SER A 170 -0.55 -17.81 16.70
CA SER A 170 -1.25 -17.65 17.99
C SER A 170 -2.69 -18.20 18.00
N GLY A 171 -3.21 -18.65 16.86
CA GLY A 171 -4.58 -19.14 16.68
C GLY A 171 -5.69 -18.08 16.76
N SER A 172 -5.44 -16.91 17.36
CA SER A 172 -6.39 -15.81 17.48
C SER A 172 -5.72 -14.45 17.67
N PHE A 173 -6.45 -13.37 17.40
CA PHE A 173 -5.99 -12.00 17.67
C PHE A 173 -5.98 -11.66 19.17
N GLY A 174 -6.62 -12.44 20.03
CA GLY A 174 -6.65 -12.24 21.48
C GLY A 174 -7.37 -10.95 21.89
N ILE A 175 -8.63 -10.81 21.48
CA ILE A 175 -9.46 -9.64 21.84
C ILE A 175 -9.89 -9.78 23.30
N ASP A 176 -9.49 -8.81 24.11
CA ASP A 176 -10.13 -8.45 25.36
C ASP A 176 -11.23 -7.40 25.09
N PRO A 177 -12.54 -7.71 25.28
CA PRO A 177 -13.63 -6.78 25.01
C PRO A 177 -13.58 -5.48 25.82
N GLU A 178 -12.95 -5.49 27.00
CA GLU A 178 -12.89 -4.33 27.88
C GLU A 178 -11.64 -3.47 27.62
N ASN A 179 -10.53 -4.10 27.24
CA ASN A 179 -9.22 -3.44 27.19
C ASN A 179 -8.62 -3.30 25.78
N SER A 180 -9.13 -4.01 24.77
CA SER A 180 -8.54 -3.95 23.43
C SER A 180 -8.90 -2.65 22.71
N PRO A 181 -7.95 -2.03 22.00
CA PRO A 181 -8.25 -0.94 21.10
C PRO A 181 -9.32 -1.33 20.06
N VAL A 182 -10.20 -0.40 19.71
CA VAL A 182 -11.31 -0.60 18.75
C VAL A 182 -10.84 -1.22 17.43
N TYR A 183 -9.63 -0.87 16.98
CA TYR A 183 -9.08 -1.36 15.72
C TYR A 183 -8.78 -2.87 15.73
N VAL A 184 -8.58 -3.50 16.89
CA VAL A 184 -8.32 -4.95 16.96
C VAL A 184 -9.59 -5.73 16.59
N GLY A 185 -10.75 -5.32 17.12
CA GLY A 185 -12.04 -5.91 16.75
C GLY A 185 -12.41 -5.65 15.29
N PHE A 186 -12.01 -4.50 14.76
CA PHE A 186 -12.12 -4.21 13.33
C PHE A 186 -11.30 -5.19 12.47
N LEU A 187 -10.01 -5.39 12.81
CA LEU A 187 -9.13 -6.29 12.07
C LEU A 187 -9.58 -7.76 12.15
N GLU A 188 -10.16 -8.19 13.28
CA GLU A 188 -10.74 -9.53 13.36
C GLU A 188 -11.93 -9.70 12.42
N LYS A 189 -12.84 -8.72 12.36
CA LYS A 189 -13.96 -8.75 11.40
C LYS A 189 -13.45 -8.79 9.96
N LEU A 190 -12.44 -7.97 9.64
CA LEU A 190 -11.79 -7.97 8.33
C LEU A 190 -11.24 -9.37 7.99
N TRP A 191 -10.54 -10.00 8.93
CA TRP A 191 -9.99 -11.34 8.75
C TRP A 191 -11.08 -12.40 8.55
N LYS A 192 -12.16 -12.35 9.33
CA LYS A 192 -13.31 -13.27 9.17
C LYS A 192 -13.94 -13.17 7.79
N ILE A 193 -14.14 -11.94 7.29
CA ILE A 193 -14.63 -11.70 5.92
C ILE A 193 -13.65 -12.28 4.89
N TYR A 194 -12.35 -12.05 5.07
CA TYR A 194 -11.34 -12.60 4.16
C TYR A 194 -11.36 -14.14 4.12
N GLN A 195 -11.49 -14.79 5.27
CA GLN A 195 -11.56 -16.26 5.37
C GLN A 195 -12.83 -16.86 4.76
N SER A 196 -13.97 -16.17 4.81
CA SER A 196 -15.22 -16.63 4.21
C SER A 196 -15.35 -16.27 2.72
N THR A 197 -14.45 -15.43 2.20
CA THR A 197 -14.46 -14.97 0.81
C THR A 197 -13.81 -16.02 -0.11
N PRO A 198 -14.47 -16.42 -1.21
CA PRO A 198 -13.86 -17.30 -2.21
C PRO A 198 -12.53 -16.74 -2.75
N TYR A 199 -11.48 -17.57 -2.76
CA TYR A 199 -10.19 -17.19 -3.31
C TYR A 199 -10.22 -17.24 -4.84
N ILE A 200 -10.32 -16.08 -5.48
CA ILE A 200 -10.35 -15.93 -6.94
C ILE A 200 -9.27 -14.91 -7.33
N PRO A 201 -8.02 -15.35 -7.57
CA PRO A 201 -6.93 -14.47 -7.97
C PRO A 201 -7.07 -14.09 -9.44
N GLN A 202 -6.45 -12.99 -9.87
CA GLN A 202 -6.24 -12.79 -11.31
C GLN A 202 -5.34 -13.90 -11.87
N PRO A 203 -5.55 -14.33 -13.13
CA PRO A 203 -4.62 -15.22 -13.80
C PRO A 203 -3.20 -14.63 -13.76
N SER A 204 -2.26 -15.41 -13.24
CA SER A 204 -0.85 -15.04 -13.23
C SER A 204 -0.28 -15.01 -14.65
N PHE A 205 0.89 -14.39 -14.80
CA PHE A 205 1.60 -14.37 -16.08
C PHE A 205 1.80 -15.77 -16.67
N ALA A 206 2.24 -16.73 -15.84
CA ALA A 206 2.53 -18.09 -16.29
C ALA A 206 1.25 -18.87 -16.65
N GLU A 207 0.10 -18.48 -16.11
CA GLU A 207 -1.19 -19.05 -16.51
C GLU A 207 -1.66 -18.47 -17.83
N LEU A 208 -1.45 -17.17 -18.04
CA LEU A 208 -1.82 -16.50 -19.29
C LEU A 208 -0.92 -16.93 -20.45
N TYR A 209 0.39 -17.10 -20.24
CA TYR A 209 1.37 -17.26 -21.33
C TYR A 209 2.29 -18.45 -21.13
N ASN A 210 2.50 -19.21 -22.20
CA ASN A 210 3.68 -20.07 -22.29
C ASN A 210 4.92 -19.27 -22.70
N VAL A 211 6.10 -19.89 -22.68
CA VAL A 211 7.38 -19.23 -22.98
C VAL A 211 7.39 -18.63 -24.39
N GLU A 212 6.91 -19.35 -25.40
CA GLU A 212 6.87 -18.87 -26.79
C GLU A 212 5.95 -17.65 -26.95
N GLU A 213 4.76 -17.68 -26.36
CA GLU A 213 3.80 -16.57 -26.37
C GLU A 213 4.34 -15.36 -25.63
N ALA A 214 5.02 -15.57 -24.50
CA ALA A 214 5.70 -14.50 -23.77
C ALA A 214 6.82 -13.87 -24.62
N GLN A 215 7.59 -14.68 -25.35
CA GLN A 215 8.68 -14.20 -26.22
C GLN A 215 8.17 -13.36 -27.39
N ARG A 216 6.96 -13.61 -27.90
CA ARG A 216 6.37 -12.82 -29.01
C ARG A 216 6.24 -11.33 -28.69
N ARG A 217 6.27 -10.93 -27.41
CA ARG A 217 6.22 -9.51 -26.98
C ARG A 217 7.45 -8.70 -27.32
N PHE A 218 8.57 -9.39 -27.56
CA PHE A 218 9.82 -8.76 -27.96
C PHE A 218 9.97 -8.72 -29.49
N HIS A 219 9.00 -9.25 -30.24
CA HIS A 219 9.04 -9.21 -31.69
C HIS A 219 8.55 -7.84 -32.21
N PRO A 220 9.32 -7.11 -33.04
CA PRO A 220 8.99 -5.74 -33.47
C PRO A 220 7.65 -5.58 -34.19
N SER A 221 7.11 -6.67 -34.75
CA SER A 221 5.89 -6.66 -35.57
C SER A 221 4.59 -6.98 -34.81
N ASN A 222 4.60 -7.11 -33.48
CA ASN A 222 3.40 -7.46 -32.73
C ASN A 222 3.11 -6.51 -31.54
N PRO A 223 2.49 -5.34 -31.79
CA PRO A 223 2.11 -4.39 -30.74
C PRO A 223 1.02 -4.93 -29.78
N HIS A 224 0.37 -6.05 -30.10
CA HIS A 224 -0.70 -6.67 -29.30
C HIS A 224 -0.29 -7.98 -28.61
N ALA A 225 1.02 -8.27 -28.54
CA ALA A 225 1.49 -9.49 -27.89
C ALA A 225 1.15 -9.56 -26.39
N TRP A 226 0.87 -8.42 -25.75
CA TRP A 226 0.39 -8.32 -24.36
C TRP A 226 -1.07 -8.74 -24.13
N THR A 227 -1.80 -9.06 -25.19
CA THR A 227 -3.20 -9.54 -25.13
C THR A 227 -3.43 -10.79 -25.98
N THR A 228 -2.37 -11.37 -26.53
CA THR A 228 -2.43 -12.52 -27.43
C THR A 228 -1.91 -13.77 -26.74
N PHE A 229 -2.83 -14.64 -26.33
CA PHE A 229 -2.55 -15.95 -25.74
C PHE A 229 -3.62 -16.96 -26.15
N ASP A 230 -3.32 -18.26 -26.06
CA ASP A 230 -4.32 -19.33 -26.21
C ASP A 230 -5.34 -19.28 -25.07
N ARG A 231 -6.39 -18.52 -25.28
CA ARG A 231 -7.47 -18.31 -24.32
C ARG A 231 -8.17 -19.60 -23.89
N ASP A 232 -8.35 -20.57 -24.79
CA ASP A 232 -9.06 -21.81 -24.46
C ASP A 232 -8.24 -22.64 -23.47
N ARG A 233 -6.91 -22.68 -23.64
CA ARG A 233 -5.97 -23.25 -22.67
C ARG A 233 -6.02 -22.50 -21.34
N VAL A 234 -5.96 -21.16 -21.37
CA VAL A 234 -5.98 -20.33 -20.17
C VAL A 234 -7.25 -20.57 -19.35
N ILE A 235 -8.43 -20.50 -19.97
CA ILE A 235 -9.71 -20.71 -19.29
C ILE A 235 -9.75 -22.08 -18.63
N LYS A 236 -9.35 -23.14 -19.37
CA LYS A 236 -9.31 -24.51 -18.82
C LYS A 236 -8.40 -24.59 -17.59
N ASN A 237 -7.18 -24.07 -17.68
CA ASN A 237 -6.20 -24.15 -16.60
C ASN A 237 -6.56 -23.29 -15.38
N TYR A 238 -7.10 -22.10 -15.63
CA TYR A 238 -7.49 -21.15 -14.59
C TYR A 238 -8.74 -21.64 -13.85
N LEU A 239 -9.81 -22.00 -14.58
CA LEU A 239 -11.06 -22.45 -13.96
C LEU A 239 -10.95 -23.84 -13.33
N ALA A 240 -10.06 -24.73 -13.80
CA ALA A 240 -9.84 -26.04 -13.18
C ALA A 240 -9.34 -25.96 -11.73
N LYS A 241 -8.84 -24.81 -11.29
CA LYS A 241 -8.36 -24.58 -9.91
C LYS A 241 -9.40 -23.93 -9.01
N LEU A 242 -10.55 -23.53 -9.57
CA LEU A 242 -11.58 -22.78 -8.86
C LEU A 242 -12.85 -23.63 -8.72
N ASP A 243 -13.61 -23.35 -7.66
CA ASP A 243 -15.02 -23.73 -7.64
C ASP A 243 -15.75 -22.85 -8.66
N VAL A 244 -16.15 -23.47 -9.77
CA VAL A 244 -16.76 -22.78 -10.91
C VAL A 244 -18.11 -22.14 -10.56
N ALA A 245 -18.90 -22.79 -9.71
CA ALA A 245 -20.20 -22.25 -9.29
C ALA A 245 -20.00 -21.05 -8.34
N ALA A 246 -19.04 -21.16 -7.40
CA ALA A 246 -18.68 -20.04 -6.54
C ALA A 246 -18.07 -18.88 -7.35
N PHE A 247 -17.26 -19.18 -8.36
CA PHE A 247 -16.67 -18.18 -9.27
C PHE A 247 -17.73 -17.37 -10.00
N GLU A 248 -18.72 -18.03 -10.61
CA GLU A 248 -19.78 -17.34 -11.36
C GLU A 248 -20.57 -16.37 -10.46
N LEU A 249 -20.98 -16.83 -9.28
CA LEU A 249 -21.73 -15.99 -8.33
C LEU A 249 -20.86 -14.83 -7.82
N TYR A 250 -19.62 -15.13 -7.45
CA TYR A 250 -18.71 -14.14 -6.87
C TYR A 250 -18.34 -13.06 -7.89
N ILE A 251 -17.93 -13.43 -9.11
CA ILE A 251 -17.52 -12.48 -10.14
C ILE A 251 -18.67 -11.56 -10.54
N SER A 252 -19.90 -12.09 -10.63
CA SER A 252 -21.10 -11.30 -10.88
C SER A 252 -21.31 -10.21 -9.82
N ASN A 253 -21.09 -10.54 -8.55
CA ASN A 253 -21.18 -9.57 -7.46
C ASN A 253 -20.03 -8.55 -7.46
N MET A 254 -18.80 -8.97 -7.81
CA MET A 254 -17.64 -8.06 -7.84
C MET A 254 -17.76 -6.95 -8.89
N LEU A 255 -18.54 -7.18 -9.96
CA LEU A 255 -18.78 -6.22 -11.04
C LEU A 255 -19.85 -5.17 -10.70
N LYS A 256 -20.66 -5.41 -9.66
CA LYS A 256 -21.73 -4.49 -9.25
C LYS A 256 -21.14 -3.21 -8.62
N PRO A 257 -21.84 -2.08 -8.76
CA PRO A 257 -21.43 -0.82 -8.13
C PRO A 257 -21.63 -0.82 -6.62
N ASP A 258 -22.45 -1.73 -6.07
CA ASP A 258 -22.75 -1.82 -4.64
C ASP A 258 -21.51 -2.15 -3.79
N ASP A 259 -21.60 -1.81 -2.51
CA ASP A 259 -20.57 -2.18 -1.53
C ASP A 259 -20.57 -3.71 -1.33
N THR A 260 -19.38 -4.29 -1.28
CA THR A 260 -19.20 -5.65 -0.76
C THR A 260 -19.13 -5.63 0.77
N GLU A 261 -19.12 -6.80 1.40
CA GLU A 261 -19.05 -6.91 2.87
C GLU A 261 -17.81 -6.19 3.44
N ILE A 262 -16.65 -6.31 2.79
CA ILE A 262 -15.41 -5.63 3.20
C ILE A 262 -15.52 -4.10 3.05
N GLU A 263 -16.20 -3.60 2.02
CA GLU A 263 -16.40 -2.16 1.83
C GLU A 263 -17.41 -1.57 2.79
N ALA A 264 -18.49 -2.31 3.06
CA ALA A 264 -19.43 -1.96 4.11
C ALA A 264 -18.72 -1.91 5.48
N LEU A 265 -17.80 -2.84 5.77
CA LEU A 265 -16.97 -2.79 6.96
C LEU A 265 -16.12 -1.51 7.01
N PHE A 266 -15.41 -1.16 5.93
CA PHE A 266 -14.63 0.09 5.89
C PHE A 266 -15.50 1.33 6.05
N ARG A 267 -16.72 1.32 5.53
CA ARG A 267 -17.69 2.41 5.72
C ARG A 267 -18.07 2.57 7.19
N VAL A 268 -18.39 1.47 7.87
CA VAL A 268 -18.75 1.45 9.29
C VAL A 268 -17.63 2.02 10.17
N TYR A 269 -16.37 1.73 9.85
CA TYR A 269 -15.20 2.22 10.59
C TYR A 269 -14.64 3.55 10.07
N GLY A 270 -15.30 4.20 9.11
CA GLY A 270 -14.91 5.53 8.61
C GLY A 270 -13.65 5.56 7.74
N ILE A 271 -13.17 4.42 7.24
CA ILE A 271 -11.94 4.33 6.42
C ILE A 271 -12.27 4.49 4.93
N VAL A 272 -12.85 5.66 4.58
CA VAL A 272 -13.47 5.92 3.28
C VAL A 272 -12.46 5.92 2.12
N SER A 273 -11.23 6.39 2.34
CA SER A 273 -10.19 6.40 1.30
C SER A 273 -9.81 4.97 0.86
N VAL A 274 -9.69 4.05 1.81
CA VAL A 274 -9.39 2.64 1.57
C VAL A 274 -10.57 1.95 0.90
N LEU A 275 -11.80 2.22 1.36
CA LEU A 275 -13.03 1.75 0.71
C LEU A 275 -13.02 2.10 -0.78
N ASN A 276 -12.83 3.38 -1.12
CA ASN A 276 -12.88 3.83 -2.51
C ASN A 276 -11.82 3.13 -3.37
N THR A 277 -10.60 2.99 -2.83
CA THR A 277 -9.50 2.30 -3.52
C THR A 277 -9.81 0.82 -3.74
N VAL A 278 -10.36 0.14 -2.73
CA VAL A 278 -10.71 -1.28 -2.82
C VAL A 278 -11.86 -1.50 -3.80
N LYS A 279 -12.90 -0.65 -3.78
CA LYS A 279 -14.01 -0.72 -4.75
C LYS A 279 -13.51 -0.51 -6.18
N GLU A 280 -12.69 0.51 -6.41
CA GLU A 280 -12.11 0.78 -7.73
C GLU A 280 -11.31 -0.43 -8.24
N LYS A 281 -10.37 -0.92 -7.41
CA LYS A 281 -9.53 -2.08 -7.76
C LYS A 281 -10.38 -3.33 -7.98
N ARG A 282 -11.36 -3.62 -7.13
CA ARG A 282 -12.26 -4.78 -7.26
C ARG A 282 -12.97 -4.78 -8.61
N ILE A 283 -13.65 -3.68 -8.94
CA ILE A 283 -14.42 -3.58 -10.20
C ILE A 283 -13.48 -3.67 -11.40
N LYS A 284 -12.33 -2.99 -11.36
CA LYS A 284 -11.30 -3.06 -12.40
C LYS A 284 -10.79 -4.49 -12.58
N HIS A 285 -10.46 -5.18 -11.49
CA HIS A 285 -9.91 -6.53 -11.53
C HIS A 285 -10.93 -7.57 -12.01
N ALA A 286 -12.18 -7.48 -11.53
CA ALA A 286 -13.26 -8.34 -12.00
C ALA A 286 -13.53 -8.11 -13.50
N THR A 287 -13.56 -6.85 -13.94
CA THR A 287 -13.69 -6.48 -15.35
C THR A 287 -12.55 -7.09 -16.19
N MET A 288 -11.30 -6.94 -15.74
CA MET A 288 -10.14 -7.50 -16.43
C MET A 288 -10.23 -9.03 -16.60
N VAL A 289 -10.65 -9.76 -15.56
CA VAL A 289 -10.81 -11.22 -15.64
C VAL A 289 -11.88 -11.59 -16.67
N VAL A 290 -13.04 -10.92 -16.62
CA VAL A 290 -14.15 -11.20 -17.54
C VAL A 290 -13.79 -10.87 -18.99
N GLU A 291 -13.19 -9.70 -19.24
CA GLU A 291 -12.88 -9.24 -20.59
C GLU A 291 -11.69 -9.98 -21.21
N SER A 292 -10.60 -10.20 -20.45
CA SER A 292 -9.41 -10.89 -20.96
C SER A 292 -9.68 -12.35 -21.34
N LEU A 293 -10.56 -13.01 -20.59
CA LEU A 293 -10.98 -14.39 -20.86
C LEU A 293 -12.24 -14.43 -21.75
N LYS A 294 -12.80 -13.28 -22.15
CA LYS A 294 -14.10 -13.14 -22.85
C LYS A 294 -15.23 -13.98 -22.23
N LEU A 295 -15.27 -13.99 -20.90
CA LEU A 295 -16.32 -14.66 -20.11
C LEU A 295 -17.60 -13.81 -20.02
N GLY A 296 -17.64 -12.66 -20.69
CA GLY A 296 -18.78 -11.75 -20.72
C GLY A 296 -18.44 -10.47 -21.45
N SER A 297 -19.44 -9.60 -21.61
CA SER A 297 -19.29 -8.29 -22.24
C SER A 297 -20.26 -7.29 -21.62
N LYS A 298 -19.95 -5.99 -21.70
CA LYS A 298 -20.90 -4.93 -21.33
C LYS A 298 -21.96 -4.76 -22.41
N VAL A 299 -23.22 -4.75 -21.99
CA VAL A 299 -24.40 -4.41 -22.80
C VAL A 299 -25.20 -3.40 -21.99
N ASP A 300 -25.44 -2.21 -22.55
CA ASP A 300 -26.17 -1.10 -21.90
C ASP A 300 -25.64 -0.71 -20.50
N GLY A 301 -24.32 -0.85 -20.30
CA GLY A 301 -23.65 -0.50 -19.04
C GLY A 301 -23.58 -1.64 -18.01
N GLU A 302 -24.29 -2.75 -18.24
CA GLU A 302 -24.27 -3.93 -17.37
C GLU A 302 -23.46 -5.08 -17.98
N PHE A 303 -22.80 -5.88 -17.13
CA PHE A 303 -22.08 -7.06 -17.59
C PHE A 303 -23.04 -8.22 -17.84
N GLN A 304 -23.08 -8.69 -19.09
CA GLN A 304 -23.70 -9.96 -19.44
C GLN A 304 -22.63 -11.05 -19.44
N LEU A 305 -22.65 -11.89 -18.41
CA LEU A 305 -21.72 -13.01 -18.27
C LEU A 305 -22.15 -14.19 -19.15
N ARG A 306 -21.17 -14.86 -19.75
CA ARG A 306 -21.30 -16.04 -20.61
C ARG A 306 -20.47 -17.22 -20.10
N ILE A 307 -20.20 -17.24 -18.79
CA ILE A 307 -19.33 -18.23 -18.15
C ILE A 307 -19.82 -19.65 -18.45
N ASN A 308 -21.11 -19.92 -18.22
CA ASN A 308 -21.71 -21.24 -18.49
C ASN A 308 -21.68 -21.65 -19.97
N GLU A 309 -21.80 -20.70 -20.91
CA GLU A 309 -21.70 -20.99 -22.35
C GLU A 309 -20.27 -21.39 -22.73
N GLU A 310 -19.28 -20.64 -22.24
CA GLU A 310 -17.86 -20.91 -22.49
C GLU A 310 -17.41 -22.23 -21.86
N LEU A 311 -17.89 -22.53 -20.65
CA LEU A 311 -17.60 -23.79 -19.98
C LEU A 311 -18.12 -25.00 -20.77
N LYS A 312 -19.36 -24.93 -21.26
CA LYS A 312 -19.95 -25.97 -22.13
C LYS A 312 -19.20 -26.10 -23.45
N ARG A 313 -18.84 -24.96 -24.09
CA ARG A 313 -18.04 -24.94 -25.32
C ARG A 313 -16.69 -25.64 -25.14
N LEU A 314 -16.06 -25.44 -23.98
CA LEU A 314 -14.76 -26.01 -23.65
C LEU A 314 -14.82 -27.43 -23.06
N LYS A 315 -16.02 -27.97 -22.83
CA LYS A 315 -16.26 -29.27 -22.18
C LYS A 315 -15.64 -29.38 -20.78
N ILE A 316 -15.75 -28.29 -20.00
CA ILE A 316 -15.31 -28.24 -18.59
C ILE A 316 -16.44 -28.72 -17.66
N VAL A 317 -17.69 -28.43 -18.03
CA VAL A 317 -18.95 -28.94 -17.46
C VAL A 317 -19.91 -29.28 -18.60
#